data_AF-A0A914CF63-F1
#
_entry.id   AF-A0A914CF63-F1
#
_cell.length_a   1.000
_cell.length_b   1.000
_cell.length_c   1.000
_cell.angle_alpha   90.00
_cell.angle_beta   90.00
_cell.angle_gamma   90.00
#
_symmetry.space_group_name_H-M   'P 1'
#
loop_
_entity.id
_entity.type
_entity.pdbx_description
1 polymer ?
#
loop_
_entity_poly.entity_id
_entity_poly.type
_entity_poly.pdbx_seq_one_letter_code
_entity_poly.pdbx_strand_id
1 'polypeptide(L)'
;MEIRFNSSITLPTLTFCMSKTQAYSHFKINPNESTAEWDAIIQEKLANMTDGAVFVNKSTPWDWRMAMEGFEVISSLNSLERETTPAGAARSMTVFKKHPRLAGKRKLIKAWLDVIRERNVTFEQFTQKVGIEVLKRSMQRFQRTSYSDSRVFKTDIHISWISQRHLCFQPKYDEANYEDINDQGQFFIFQVSHNAEKLADAQVDCMVIDFHGRPSPLTRFMEGKGRVKDGISDELCLGQMHEVAGEVKGEYITLENDEDAIACREVDEEGEDTEFDCRSRCRMEMIKDMCDCIPATLAYLSNEDELNDLGVCDYTKCDIDIQNFTLSDEPCANKCFRDCHQIRYTVTLDQKGRSVRKDLTTVVVNWGSFEYLTLAQEYKYGSVSEFISAIGGVIGIWLGLSVLSLLQGIGFLMDYCTAKTLRVEKPKKVGENPFASPYHPTKVRDTLGKNEKEVEAAAF
;
A
#
# COMPACT_ATOMS: atom_id res chain seq x y z
N MET A 1 17.60 21.30 2.50
CA MET A 1 16.29 21.84 2.91
C MET A 1 16.05 23.08 2.07
N GLU A 2 15.01 23.04 1.26
CA GLU A 2 14.63 24.10 0.33
C GLU A 2 13.14 24.41 0.53
N ILE A 3 12.75 25.68 0.43
CA ILE A 3 11.34 26.07 0.42
C ILE A 3 10.92 26.13 -1.05
N ARG A 4 9.91 25.35 -1.44
CA ARG A 4 9.33 25.39 -2.78
C ARG A 4 8.07 26.25 -2.79
N PHE A 5 7.93 27.04 -3.86
CA PHE A 5 6.75 27.84 -4.17
C PHE A 5 6.21 27.33 -5.50
N ASN A 6 5.17 26.49 -5.45
CA ASN A 6 4.56 26.00 -6.69
C ASN A 6 3.45 26.93 -7.16
N SER A 7 3.25 26.98 -8.48
CA SER A 7 2.09 27.62 -9.10
C SER A 7 0.85 26.73 -9.07
N SER A 8 1.03 25.42 -8.93
CA SER A 8 -0.03 24.43 -8.90
C SER A 8 0.36 23.23 -8.04
N ILE A 9 -0.64 22.48 -7.57
CA ILE A 9 -0.45 21.24 -6.82
C ILE A 9 -1.22 20.11 -7.50
N THR A 10 -0.59 18.94 -7.61
CA THR A 10 -1.25 17.72 -8.09
C THR A 10 -2.40 17.33 -7.17
N LEU A 11 -3.43 16.70 -7.74
CA LEU A 11 -4.59 16.30 -6.95
C LEU A 11 -4.18 15.27 -5.88
N PRO A 12 -4.47 15.50 -4.59
CA PRO A 12 -4.23 14.50 -3.56
C PRO A 12 -5.15 13.30 -3.77
N THR A 13 -4.70 12.12 -3.39
CA THR A 13 -5.55 10.94 -3.32
C THR A 13 -6.44 11.04 -2.09
N LEU A 14 -7.65 11.58 -2.23
CA LEU A 14 -8.56 11.72 -1.09
C LEU A 14 -9.25 10.40 -0.76
N THR A 15 -9.29 10.00 0.51
CA THR A 15 -10.17 8.92 0.98
C THR A 15 -11.15 9.44 2.01
N PHE A 16 -12.43 9.15 1.79
CA PHE A 16 -13.50 9.42 2.76
C PHE A 16 -13.98 8.11 3.35
N CYS A 17 -14.07 8.04 4.67
CA CYS A 17 -14.60 6.89 5.38
C CYS A 17 -15.79 7.30 6.23
N MET A 18 -16.95 6.70 5.99
CA MET A 18 -18.15 6.88 6.81
C MET A 18 -18.46 5.62 7.61
N SER A 19 -19.15 5.77 8.74
CA SER A 19 -19.56 4.61 9.53
C SER A 19 -20.62 3.76 8.81
N LYS A 20 -20.61 2.45 9.06
CA LYS A 20 -21.63 1.50 8.55
C LYS A 20 -23.04 1.95 8.96
N THR A 21 -23.20 2.41 10.20
CA THR A 21 -24.46 2.91 10.73
C THR A 21 -25.00 4.09 9.92
N GLN A 22 -24.13 5.04 9.56
CA GLN A 22 -24.49 6.16 8.70
C GLN A 22 -24.84 5.69 7.28
N ALA A 23 -24.02 4.82 6.67
CA ALA A 23 -24.25 4.29 5.34
C ALA A 23 -25.60 3.56 5.24
N TYR A 24 -26.00 2.84 6.30
CA TYR A 24 -27.24 2.07 6.36
C TYR A 24 -28.47 2.90 6.77
N SER A 25 -28.31 4.19 7.03
CA SER A 25 -29.40 5.04 7.56
C SER A 25 -30.62 5.11 6.64
N HIS A 26 -30.43 4.99 5.32
CA HIS A 26 -31.51 5.04 4.33
C HIS A 26 -32.24 3.72 4.10
N PHE A 27 -31.69 2.61 4.60
CA PHE A 27 -32.32 1.31 4.43
C PHE A 27 -33.46 1.09 5.42
N LYS A 28 -34.62 0.70 4.89
CA LYS A 28 -35.83 0.41 5.65
C LYS A 28 -35.80 -1.05 6.11
N ILE A 29 -35.12 -1.30 7.22
CA ILE A 29 -35.05 -2.64 7.80
C ILE A 29 -36.35 -2.89 8.55
N ASN A 30 -37.19 -3.81 8.05
CA ASN A 30 -38.38 -4.23 8.76
C ASN A 30 -38.02 -5.43 9.66
N PRO A 31 -38.04 -5.29 11.00
CA PRO A 31 -37.66 -6.36 11.91
C PRO A 31 -38.63 -7.56 11.88
N ASN A 32 -39.83 -7.39 11.33
CA ASN A 32 -40.87 -8.42 11.26
C ASN A 32 -40.89 -9.17 9.91
N GLU A 33 -40.04 -8.80 8.95
CA GLU A 33 -39.98 -9.48 7.65
C GLU A 33 -39.36 -10.87 7.81
N SER A 34 -39.97 -11.88 7.20
CA SER A 34 -39.45 -13.25 7.32
C SER A 34 -38.19 -13.43 6.47
N THR A 35 -37.24 -14.24 6.95
CA THR A 35 -36.01 -14.53 6.21
C THR A 35 -36.29 -15.24 4.89
N ALA A 36 -37.38 -16.03 4.81
CA ALA A 36 -37.75 -16.75 3.59
C ALA A 36 -38.27 -15.81 2.49
N GLU A 37 -39.07 -14.81 2.84
CA GLU A 37 -39.53 -13.78 1.89
C GLU A 37 -38.36 -12.92 1.41
N TRP A 38 -37.44 -12.59 2.32
CA TRP A 38 -36.21 -11.87 2.00
C TRP A 38 -35.34 -12.62 0.99
N ASP A 39 -35.04 -13.89 1.28
CA ASP A 39 -34.28 -14.78 0.40
C ASP A 39 -34.96 -14.94 -0.97
N ALA A 40 -36.29 -15.12 -1.00
CA ALA A 40 -37.05 -15.30 -2.24
C ALA A 40 -36.93 -14.07 -3.16
N ILE A 41 -37.03 -12.87 -2.61
CA ILE A 41 -36.91 -11.62 -3.37
C ILE A 41 -35.49 -11.48 -3.95
N ILE A 42 -34.46 -11.80 -3.17
CA ILE A 42 -33.08 -11.72 -3.65
C ILE A 42 -32.84 -12.73 -4.77
N GLN A 43 -33.31 -13.96 -4.61
CA GLN A 43 -33.19 -15.00 -5.65
C GLN A 43 -33.92 -14.61 -6.93
N GLU A 44 -35.12 -14.02 -6.84
CA GLU A 44 -35.85 -13.51 -8.00
C GLU A 44 -35.06 -12.41 -8.73
N LYS A 45 -34.46 -11.46 -7.98
CA LYS A 45 -33.66 -10.38 -8.57
C LYS A 45 -32.36 -10.90 -9.19
N LEU A 46 -31.70 -11.86 -8.56
CA LEU A 46 -30.50 -12.51 -9.10
C LEU A 46 -30.80 -13.34 -10.34
N ALA A 47 -31.95 -14.01 -10.40
CA ALA A 47 -32.38 -14.77 -11.57
C ALA A 47 -32.63 -13.87 -12.79
N ASN A 48 -33.06 -12.62 -12.57
CA ASN A 48 -33.22 -11.64 -13.64
C ASN A 48 -31.89 -11.06 -14.15
N MET A 49 -30.78 -11.24 -13.41
CA MET A 49 -29.44 -10.75 -13.76
C MET A 49 -28.51 -11.93 -14.03
N THR A 50 -28.65 -12.54 -15.20
CA THR A 50 -27.87 -13.74 -15.58
C THR A 50 -26.46 -13.43 -16.05
N ASP A 51 -26.24 -12.25 -16.65
CA ASP A 51 -24.95 -11.83 -17.20
C ASP A 51 -24.14 -10.99 -16.20
N GLY A 52 -22.84 -11.25 -16.12
CA GLY A 52 -21.90 -10.52 -15.26
C GLY A 52 -21.81 -9.04 -15.62
N ALA A 53 -21.89 -8.70 -16.90
CA ALA A 53 -21.88 -7.29 -17.32
C ALA A 53 -23.10 -6.54 -16.80
N VAL A 54 -24.28 -7.15 -16.83
CA VAL A 54 -25.53 -6.57 -16.28
C VAL A 54 -25.47 -6.45 -14.76
N PHE A 55 -24.88 -7.44 -14.09
CA PHE A 55 -24.72 -7.48 -12.64
C PHE A 55 -23.85 -6.31 -12.12
N VAL A 56 -22.75 -6.00 -12.80
CA VAL A 56 -21.80 -4.94 -12.41
C VAL A 56 -22.19 -3.56 -12.94
N ASN A 57 -23.02 -3.47 -13.99
CA ASN A 57 -23.38 -2.21 -14.62
C ASN A 57 -23.96 -1.19 -13.61
N LYS A 58 -23.39 0.02 -13.57
CA LYS A 58 -23.85 1.14 -12.72
C LYS A 58 -25.29 1.56 -13.03
N SER A 59 -25.73 1.39 -14.27
CA SER A 59 -27.06 1.78 -14.75
C SER A 59 -28.17 0.86 -14.25
N THR A 60 -27.87 -0.40 -13.92
CA THR A 60 -28.83 -1.37 -13.39
C THR A 60 -28.85 -1.26 -11.85
N PRO A 61 -29.86 -0.63 -11.24
CA PRO A 61 -29.91 -0.48 -9.79
C PRO A 61 -30.15 -1.83 -9.12
N TRP A 62 -29.44 -2.09 -8.03
CA TRP A 62 -29.76 -3.24 -7.19
C TRP A 62 -30.90 -2.93 -6.23
N ASP A 63 -31.62 -3.97 -5.85
CA ASP A 63 -32.47 -3.86 -4.69
C ASP A 63 -31.60 -3.57 -3.45
N TRP A 64 -32.11 -2.75 -2.53
CA TRP A 64 -31.37 -2.37 -1.34
C TRP A 64 -31.04 -3.57 -0.44
N ARG A 65 -31.87 -4.63 -0.47
CA ARG A 65 -31.63 -5.87 0.26
C ARG A 65 -30.38 -6.57 -0.24
N MET A 66 -30.20 -6.62 -1.56
CA MET A 66 -29.00 -7.17 -2.19
C MET A 66 -27.75 -6.37 -1.82
N ALA A 67 -27.85 -5.03 -1.86
CA ALA A 67 -26.73 -4.16 -1.46
C ALA A 67 -26.35 -4.38 0.01
N MET A 68 -27.33 -4.53 0.90
CA MET A 68 -27.08 -4.85 2.31
C MET A 68 -26.43 -6.23 2.50
N GLU A 69 -26.94 -7.28 1.85
CA GLU A 69 -26.35 -8.61 1.96
C GLU A 69 -24.93 -8.66 1.40
N GLY A 70 -24.71 -8.05 0.23
CA GLY A 70 -23.38 -7.96 -0.36
C GLY A 70 -22.41 -7.22 0.56
N PHE A 71 -22.86 -6.14 1.21
CA PHE A 71 -22.05 -5.42 2.18
C PHE A 71 -21.72 -6.31 3.40
N GLU A 72 -22.68 -7.06 3.93
CA GLU A 72 -22.45 -8.00 5.03
C GLU A 72 -21.46 -9.11 4.65
N VAL A 73 -21.51 -9.62 3.42
CA VAL A 73 -20.57 -10.63 2.90
C VAL A 73 -19.16 -10.04 2.86
N ILE A 74 -18.98 -8.91 2.19
CA ILE A 74 -17.65 -8.28 2.04
C ILE A 74 -17.08 -7.89 3.39
N SER A 75 -17.86 -7.20 4.23
CA SER A 75 -17.41 -6.79 5.56
C SER A 75 -17.11 -7.98 6.47
N SER A 76 -17.82 -9.11 6.33
CA SER A 76 -17.51 -10.33 7.11
C SER A 76 -16.21 -10.96 6.64
N LEU A 77 -15.96 -11.03 5.33
CA LEU A 77 -14.72 -11.55 4.77
C LEU A 77 -13.53 -10.65 5.14
N ASN A 78 -13.63 -9.33 4.97
CA ASN A 78 -12.57 -8.40 5.37
C ASN A 78 -12.26 -8.49 6.88
N SER A 79 -13.27 -8.71 7.71
CA SER A 79 -13.07 -8.90 9.15
C SER A 79 -12.30 -10.19 9.49
N LEU A 80 -12.57 -11.28 8.76
CA LEU A 80 -11.87 -12.56 8.91
C LEU A 80 -10.45 -12.50 8.33
N GLU A 81 -10.30 -11.85 7.18
CA GLU A 81 -9.09 -11.92 6.36
C GLU A 81 -8.09 -10.80 6.72
N ARG A 82 -8.54 -9.55 6.92
CA ARG A 82 -7.64 -8.37 6.90
C ARG A 82 -7.67 -7.51 8.17
N GLU A 83 -8.77 -7.45 8.91
CA GLU A 83 -8.93 -6.49 10.03
C GLU A 83 -8.36 -6.96 11.38
N THR A 84 -7.97 -8.23 11.49
CA THR A 84 -7.48 -8.84 12.73
C THR A 84 -6.02 -9.24 12.61
N THR A 85 -5.32 -9.36 13.75
CA THR A 85 -3.94 -9.90 13.77
C THR A 85 -3.91 -11.33 13.24
N PRO A 86 -2.75 -11.87 12.80
CA PRO A 86 -2.58 -13.27 12.37
C PRO A 86 -3.26 -14.30 13.26
N ALA A 87 -2.91 -14.28 14.54
CA ALA A 87 -3.52 -15.15 15.54
C ALA A 87 -5.01 -14.86 15.71
N GLY A 88 -5.44 -13.59 15.59
CA GLY A 88 -6.83 -13.18 15.62
C GLY A 88 -7.64 -13.76 14.45
N ALA A 89 -7.10 -13.76 13.23
CA ALA A 89 -7.74 -14.34 12.06
C ALA A 89 -7.84 -15.85 12.16
N ALA A 90 -6.76 -16.55 12.51
CA ALA A 90 -6.77 -18.01 12.72
C ALA A 90 -7.88 -18.43 13.71
N ARG A 91 -7.99 -17.71 14.83
CA ARG A 91 -9.07 -17.91 15.82
C ARG A 91 -10.44 -17.59 15.24
N SER A 92 -10.57 -16.47 14.54
CA SER A 92 -11.84 -16.01 13.97
C SER A 92 -12.35 -16.97 12.90
N MET A 93 -11.48 -17.50 12.03
CA MET A 93 -11.78 -18.52 11.03
C MET A 93 -12.24 -19.83 11.69
N THR A 94 -11.58 -20.26 12.77
CA THR A 94 -11.98 -21.47 13.51
C THR A 94 -13.34 -21.30 14.19
N VAL A 95 -13.60 -20.14 14.79
CA VAL A 95 -14.91 -19.79 15.36
C VAL A 95 -15.96 -19.72 14.25
N PHE A 96 -15.63 -19.10 13.12
CA PHE A 96 -16.51 -18.99 11.97
C PHE A 96 -16.93 -20.35 11.43
N LYS A 97 -16.01 -21.33 11.40
CA LYS A 97 -16.31 -22.72 11.02
C LYS A 97 -17.30 -23.40 11.96
N LYS A 98 -17.04 -23.37 13.28
CA LYS A 98 -17.73 -24.22 14.26
C LYS A 98 -18.96 -23.58 14.91
N HIS A 99 -19.00 -22.26 15.04
CA HIS A 99 -19.99 -21.61 15.89
C HIS A 99 -21.40 -21.64 15.27
N PRO A 100 -22.45 -22.10 16.00
CA PRO A 100 -23.79 -22.29 15.45
C PRO A 100 -24.46 -20.97 15.05
N ARG A 101 -24.25 -19.88 15.79
CA ARG A 101 -24.80 -18.55 15.45
C ARG A 101 -24.30 -18.00 14.10
N LEU A 102 -23.20 -18.53 13.59
CA LEU A 102 -22.60 -18.10 12.32
C LEU A 102 -23.05 -18.96 11.12
N ALA A 103 -23.92 -19.95 11.34
CA ALA A 103 -24.41 -20.83 10.28
C ALA A 103 -25.13 -20.06 9.15
N GLY A 104 -25.96 -19.08 9.51
CA GLY A 104 -26.61 -18.20 8.52
C GLY A 104 -25.60 -17.41 7.69
N LYS A 105 -24.60 -16.81 8.35
CA LYS A 105 -23.52 -16.06 7.67
C LYS A 105 -22.69 -16.95 6.74
N ARG A 106 -22.38 -18.18 7.15
CA ARG A 106 -21.68 -19.17 6.29
C ARG A 106 -22.46 -19.47 5.02
N LYS A 107 -23.76 -19.75 5.16
CA LYS A 107 -24.64 -20.02 4.02
C LYS A 107 -24.73 -18.81 3.08
N LEU A 108 -24.85 -17.62 3.66
CA LEU A 108 -24.92 -16.36 2.91
C LEU A 108 -23.63 -16.11 2.10
N ILE A 109 -22.47 -16.17 2.75
CA ILE A 109 -21.17 -15.96 2.09
C ILE A 109 -21.00 -16.96 0.95
N LYS A 110 -21.28 -18.24 1.19
CA LYS A 110 -21.17 -19.28 0.16
C LYS A 110 -22.08 -19.01 -1.04
N ALA A 111 -23.35 -18.67 -0.79
CA ALA A 111 -24.30 -18.37 -1.85
C ALA A 111 -23.86 -17.18 -2.71
N TRP A 112 -23.34 -16.11 -2.09
CA TRP A 112 -22.86 -14.93 -2.82
C TRP A 112 -21.57 -15.19 -3.60
N LEU A 113 -20.62 -15.95 -3.04
CA LEU A 113 -19.42 -16.36 -3.77
C LEU A 113 -19.76 -17.25 -4.97
N ASP A 114 -20.74 -18.14 -4.83
CA ASP A 114 -21.26 -18.95 -5.94
C ASP A 114 -21.87 -18.07 -7.04
N VAL A 115 -22.72 -17.10 -6.67
CA VAL A 115 -23.35 -16.14 -7.59
C VAL A 115 -22.33 -15.34 -8.40
N ILE A 116 -21.27 -14.86 -7.75
CA ILE A 116 -20.19 -14.08 -8.38
C ILE A 116 -19.39 -14.95 -9.34
N ARG A 117 -19.05 -16.17 -8.93
CA ARG A 117 -18.32 -17.14 -9.74
C ARG A 117 -19.12 -17.58 -10.98
N GLU A 118 -20.41 -17.88 -10.83
CA GLU A 118 -21.29 -18.24 -11.95
C GLU A 118 -21.36 -17.15 -13.04
N ARG A 119 -21.19 -15.89 -12.64
CA ARG A 119 -21.28 -14.71 -13.52
C ARG A 119 -19.92 -14.21 -14.00
N ASN A 120 -18.83 -14.91 -13.66
CA ASN A 120 -17.46 -14.51 -13.96
C ASN A 120 -17.13 -13.05 -13.56
N VAL A 121 -17.58 -12.66 -12.36
CA VAL A 121 -17.35 -11.32 -11.80
C VAL A 121 -16.21 -11.41 -10.79
N THR A 122 -15.29 -10.44 -10.79
CA THR A 122 -14.20 -10.42 -9.80
C THR A 122 -14.73 -9.92 -8.43
N PHE A 123 -14.06 -10.31 -7.35
CA PHE A 123 -14.44 -9.84 -6.02
C PHE A 123 -14.30 -8.32 -5.88
N GLU A 124 -13.36 -7.71 -6.61
CA GLU A 124 -13.20 -6.26 -6.68
C GLU A 124 -14.41 -5.60 -7.35
N GLN A 125 -14.83 -6.09 -8.53
CA GLN A 125 -16.02 -5.58 -9.23
C GLN A 125 -17.28 -5.70 -8.37
N PHE A 126 -17.42 -6.81 -7.65
CA PHE A 126 -18.50 -6.99 -6.69
C PHE A 126 -18.43 -5.95 -5.57
N THR A 127 -17.24 -5.69 -5.02
CA THR A 127 -17.02 -4.68 -3.97
C THR A 127 -17.36 -3.28 -4.43
N GLN A 128 -16.92 -2.90 -5.64
CA GLN A 128 -17.28 -1.63 -6.27
C GLN A 128 -18.80 -1.50 -6.41
N LYS A 129 -19.46 -2.53 -6.94
CA LYS A 129 -20.91 -2.51 -7.16
C LYS A 129 -21.68 -2.36 -5.85
N VAL A 130 -21.34 -3.16 -4.83
CA VAL A 130 -21.99 -3.10 -3.52
C VAL A 130 -21.83 -1.72 -2.89
N GLY A 131 -20.60 -1.20 -2.81
CA GLY A 131 -20.35 0.09 -2.17
C GLY A 131 -21.04 1.25 -2.90
N ILE A 132 -21.05 1.24 -4.25
CA ILE A 132 -21.77 2.25 -5.05
C ILE A 132 -23.28 2.18 -4.76
N GLU A 133 -23.90 1.01 -4.74
CA GLU A 133 -25.34 0.88 -4.48
C GLU A 133 -25.72 1.30 -3.05
N VAL A 134 -24.83 1.09 -2.08
CA VAL A 134 -24.99 1.60 -0.71
C VAL A 134 -24.92 3.13 -0.67
N LEU A 135 -23.91 3.72 -1.31
CA LEU A 135 -23.73 5.18 -1.31
C LEU A 135 -24.79 5.92 -2.13
N LYS A 136 -25.24 5.35 -3.25
CA LYS A 136 -26.14 5.99 -4.24
C LYS A 136 -27.41 6.60 -3.63
N ARG A 137 -27.92 6.05 -2.53
CA ARG A 137 -29.13 6.55 -1.85
C ARG A 137 -28.86 7.73 -0.93
N SER A 138 -27.64 7.83 -0.42
CA SER A 138 -27.21 8.86 0.53
C SER A 138 -26.49 10.04 -0.15
N MET A 139 -25.76 9.76 -1.22
CA MET A 139 -24.90 10.72 -1.90
C MET A 139 -25.74 11.76 -2.66
N GLN A 140 -25.60 13.04 -2.29
CA GLN A 140 -26.26 14.16 -2.97
C GLN A 140 -25.31 14.86 -3.94
N ARG A 141 -24.05 15.04 -3.52
CA ARG A 141 -23.03 15.74 -4.30
C ARG A 141 -21.67 15.12 -4.05
N PHE A 142 -20.94 14.84 -5.13
CA PHE A 142 -19.58 14.34 -5.08
C PHE A 142 -18.87 14.81 -6.35
N GLN A 143 -18.20 15.95 -6.25
CA GLN A 143 -17.67 16.63 -7.43
C GLN A 143 -16.46 17.48 -7.10
N ARG A 144 -15.58 17.62 -8.10
CA ARG A 144 -14.50 18.58 -8.10
C ARG A 144 -15.02 19.94 -8.57
N THR A 145 -14.46 20.98 -7.97
CA THR A 145 -14.65 22.38 -8.36
C THR A 145 -13.32 22.98 -8.76
N SER A 146 -13.35 23.97 -9.63
CA SER A 146 -12.20 24.82 -9.95
C SER A 146 -12.59 26.26 -9.62
N TYR A 147 -11.61 27.14 -9.38
CA TYR A 147 -11.84 28.55 -9.07
C TYR A 147 -12.67 29.28 -10.14
N SER A 148 -12.57 28.85 -11.41
CA SER A 148 -13.58 29.21 -12.39
C SER A 148 -14.88 28.45 -12.05
N ASP A 149 -15.76 29.05 -11.24
CA ASP A 149 -17.05 28.50 -10.77
C ASP A 149 -17.95 27.94 -11.90
N SER A 150 -17.61 28.18 -13.17
CA SER A 150 -18.28 27.63 -14.35
C SER A 150 -17.91 26.18 -14.67
N ARG A 151 -16.79 25.65 -14.17
CA ARG A 151 -16.31 24.28 -14.47
C ARG A 151 -16.53 23.35 -13.29
N VAL A 152 -17.54 22.48 -13.43
CA VAL A 152 -17.82 21.38 -12.49
C VAL A 152 -17.47 20.07 -13.17
N PHE A 153 -16.55 19.31 -12.56
CA PHE A 153 -16.19 17.99 -13.05
C PHE A 153 -17.02 16.95 -12.30
N LYS A 154 -17.73 16.11 -13.05
CA LYS A 154 -18.42 14.97 -12.47
C LYS A 154 -17.37 13.92 -12.13
N THR A 155 -17.18 13.66 -10.85
CA THR A 155 -16.19 12.72 -10.35
C THR A 155 -16.86 11.39 -10.05
N ASP A 156 -16.31 10.31 -10.61
CA ASP A 156 -16.76 8.96 -10.30
C ASP A 156 -16.25 8.53 -8.92
N ILE A 157 -16.97 7.60 -8.29
CA ILE A 157 -16.62 7.05 -6.97
C ILE A 157 -15.92 5.71 -7.16
N HIS A 158 -14.78 5.54 -6.50
CA HIS A 158 -14.10 4.27 -6.31
C HIS A 158 -14.26 3.83 -4.85
N ILE A 159 -14.68 2.59 -4.61
CA ILE A 159 -14.84 2.04 -3.26
C ILE A 159 -13.50 1.43 -2.84
N SER A 160 -12.86 2.02 -1.84
CA SER A 160 -11.54 1.58 -1.38
C SER A 160 -11.63 0.51 -0.28
N TRP A 161 -12.69 0.53 0.54
CA TRP A 161 -12.83 -0.41 1.65
C TRP A 161 -14.27 -0.60 2.14
N ILE A 162 -14.61 -1.84 2.51
CA ILE A 162 -15.88 -2.18 3.16
C ILE A 162 -15.58 -3.03 4.40
N SER A 163 -15.90 -2.52 5.59
CA SER A 163 -15.66 -3.19 6.87
C SER A 163 -16.91 -3.31 7.71
N GLN A 164 -16.81 -4.01 8.84
CA GLN A 164 -17.88 -4.04 9.83
C GLN A 164 -18.15 -2.67 10.47
N ARG A 165 -17.21 -1.72 10.36
CA ARG A 165 -17.30 -0.40 11.00
C ARG A 165 -17.46 0.75 10.02
N HIS A 166 -16.78 0.71 8.89
CA HIS A 166 -16.66 1.80 7.94
C HIS A 166 -16.84 1.36 6.49
N LEU A 167 -17.38 2.26 5.69
CA LEU A 167 -17.38 2.25 4.24
C LEU A 167 -16.48 3.38 3.76
N CYS A 168 -15.42 3.05 3.02
CA CYS A 168 -14.47 4.01 2.49
C CYS A 168 -14.53 4.09 0.97
N PHE A 169 -14.35 5.30 0.46
CA PHE A 169 -14.43 5.59 -0.95
C PHE A 169 -13.57 6.81 -1.31
N GLN A 170 -13.18 6.86 -2.58
CA GLN A 170 -12.24 7.80 -3.14
C GLN A 170 -12.83 8.41 -4.42
N PRO A 171 -12.47 9.66 -4.76
CA PRO A 171 -12.70 10.20 -6.08
C PRO A 171 -11.82 9.46 -7.09
N LYS A 172 -12.43 8.97 -8.17
CA LYS A 172 -11.70 8.45 -9.31
C LYS A 172 -11.31 9.60 -10.22
N TYR A 173 -10.02 9.71 -10.50
CA TYR A 173 -9.47 10.64 -11.48
C TYR A 173 -9.21 9.88 -12.78
N ASP A 174 -9.80 10.35 -13.88
CA ASP A 174 -9.46 9.92 -15.23
C ASP A 174 -8.89 11.13 -16.00
N GLU A 175 -8.28 10.91 -17.16
CA GLU A 175 -7.64 11.96 -17.98
C GLU A 175 -8.57 13.16 -18.27
N ALA A 176 -9.88 12.93 -18.34
CA ALA A 176 -10.87 13.98 -18.60
C ALA A 176 -11.20 14.86 -17.38
N ASN A 177 -10.84 14.40 -16.17
CA ASN A 177 -11.24 14.94 -14.87
C ASN A 177 -10.03 15.31 -14.00
N TYR A 178 -8.84 14.86 -14.39
CA TYR A 178 -7.56 15.21 -13.78
C TYR A 178 -7.10 16.59 -14.23
N GLU A 179 -6.99 17.51 -13.29
CA GLU A 179 -6.45 18.86 -13.48
C GLU A 179 -5.86 19.31 -12.15
N ASP A 180 -4.65 19.86 -12.20
CA ASP A 180 -3.97 20.35 -11.02
C ASP A 180 -4.74 21.50 -10.35
N ILE A 181 -4.54 21.63 -9.05
CA ILE A 181 -5.07 22.72 -8.24
C ILE A 181 -4.19 23.95 -8.49
N ASN A 182 -4.72 24.92 -9.24
CA ASN A 182 -4.00 26.15 -9.59
C ASN A 182 -4.28 27.31 -8.64
N ASP A 183 -5.25 27.15 -7.72
CA ASP A 183 -5.71 28.22 -6.84
C ASP A 183 -5.85 27.72 -5.40
N GLN A 184 -5.55 28.60 -4.45
CA GLN A 184 -5.82 28.36 -3.03
C GLN A 184 -7.32 28.55 -2.78
N GLY A 185 -8.01 27.52 -2.29
CA GLY A 185 -9.45 27.55 -2.08
C GLY A 185 -10.13 26.22 -2.37
N GLN A 186 -11.44 26.27 -2.58
CA GLN A 186 -12.28 25.09 -2.72
C GLN A 186 -12.00 24.33 -4.02
N PHE A 187 -11.51 23.09 -3.89
CA PHE A 187 -11.31 22.21 -5.04
C PHE A 187 -12.23 20.98 -5.02
N PHE A 188 -12.85 20.65 -3.88
CA PHE A 188 -13.74 19.49 -3.80
C PHE A 188 -14.93 19.73 -2.88
N ILE A 189 -16.09 19.18 -3.26
CA ILE A 189 -17.28 19.21 -2.42
C ILE A 189 -17.97 17.86 -2.39
N PHE A 190 -18.24 17.43 -1.16
CA PHE A 190 -18.92 16.21 -0.83
C PHE A 190 -20.15 16.53 0.04
N GLN A 191 -21.30 15.98 -0.33
CA GLN A 191 -22.53 16.18 0.40
C GLN A 191 -23.31 14.87 0.51
N VAL A 192 -23.58 14.47 1.75
CA VAL A 192 -24.26 13.22 2.09
C VAL A 192 -25.51 13.50 2.90
N SER A 193 -26.63 12.98 2.42
CA SER A 193 -27.87 12.91 3.19
C SER A 193 -27.86 11.66 4.08
N HIS A 194 -28.49 11.73 5.25
CA HIS A 194 -28.67 10.62 6.17
C HIS A 194 -30.06 10.71 6.83
N ASN A 195 -30.60 9.57 7.26
CA ASN A 195 -31.86 9.56 7.99
C ASN A 195 -31.64 10.00 9.44
N ALA A 196 -31.90 11.28 9.73
CA ALA A 196 -31.70 11.86 11.06
C ALA A 196 -32.55 11.20 12.15
N GLU A 197 -33.77 10.75 11.85
CA GLU A 197 -34.65 10.10 12.83
C GLU A 197 -34.10 8.74 13.25
N LYS A 198 -33.65 7.94 12.28
CA LYS A 198 -33.05 6.62 12.55
C LYS A 198 -31.73 6.73 13.31
N LEU A 199 -31.01 7.83 13.14
CA LEU A 199 -29.69 8.06 13.73
C LEU A 199 -29.73 8.86 15.05
N ALA A 200 -30.88 9.39 15.46
CA ALA A 200 -30.98 10.28 16.64
C ALA A 200 -30.51 9.61 17.94
N ASP A 201 -30.83 8.33 18.12
CA ASP A 201 -30.48 7.55 19.31
C ASP A 201 -29.26 6.62 19.09
N ALA A 202 -28.70 6.62 17.88
CA ALA A 202 -27.55 5.78 17.55
C ALA A 202 -26.25 6.50 17.88
N GLN A 203 -25.30 5.79 18.50
CA GLN A 203 -23.92 6.27 18.55
C GLN A 203 -23.30 6.10 17.16
N VAL A 204 -23.14 7.22 16.45
CA VAL A 204 -22.57 7.23 15.09
C VAL A 204 -21.19 7.87 15.13
N ASP A 205 -20.19 7.13 14.69
CA ASP A 205 -18.84 7.66 14.52
C ASP A 205 -18.81 8.70 13.39
N CYS A 206 -18.08 9.80 13.60
CA CYS A 206 -17.89 10.85 12.60
C CYS A 206 -17.10 10.31 11.40
N MET A 207 -17.30 10.92 10.24
CA MET A 207 -16.57 10.52 9.04
C MET A 207 -15.10 10.96 9.14
N VAL A 208 -14.26 10.27 8.40
CA VAL A 208 -12.82 10.55 8.30
C VAL A 208 -12.50 10.97 6.87
N ILE A 209 -11.63 11.96 6.73
CA ILE A 209 -10.96 12.31 5.47
C ILE A 209 -9.46 12.05 5.61
N ASP A 210 -8.88 11.49 4.56
CA ASP A 210 -7.46 11.19 4.44
C ASP A 210 -6.91 11.74 3.12
N PHE A 211 -5.81 12.49 3.19
CA PHE A 211 -5.14 13.08 2.03
C PHE A 211 -4.08 12.17 1.40
N HIS A 212 -3.74 11.05 2.04
CA HIS A 212 -2.76 10.08 1.55
C HIS A 212 -3.34 8.97 0.66
N GLY A 213 -4.66 8.91 0.50
CA GLY A 213 -5.28 7.89 -0.36
C GLY A 213 -5.31 6.49 0.26
N ARG A 214 -5.05 6.39 1.55
CA ARG A 214 -5.08 5.12 2.28
C ARG A 214 -6.47 4.50 2.21
N PRO A 215 -6.60 3.20 1.88
CA PRO A 215 -7.91 2.65 1.54
C PRO A 215 -8.85 2.57 2.75
N SER A 216 -8.33 2.52 3.98
CA SER A 216 -9.13 2.50 5.20
C SER A 216 -8.45 3.21 6.39
N PRO A 217 -9.19 3.60 7.44
CA PRO A 217 -8.60 4.21 8.63
C PRO A 217 -7.78 3.21 9.46
N LEU A 218 -7.86 1.91 9.15
CA LEU A 218 -7.05 0.88 9.78
C LEU A 218 -5.63 0.86 9.21
N THR A 219 -5.46 1.21 7.93
CA THR A 219 -4.15 1.06 7.27
C THR A 219 -3.10 1.96 7.91
N ARG A 220 -3.48 3.11 8.49
CA ARG A 220 -2.57 3.97 9.27
C ARG A 220 -1.89 3.27 10.46
N PHE A 221 -2.47 2.18 10.97
CA PHE A 221 -1.88 1.38 12.03
C PHE A 221 -1.02 0.25 11.48
N MET A 222 -1.25 -0.13 10.22
CA MET A 222 -0.40 -1.03 9.47
C MET A 222 0.83 -0.24 9.00
N GLU A 223 0.62 0.76 8.15
CA GLU A 223 1.62 1.64 7.55
C GLU A 223 2.29 2.53 8.61
N GLY A 224 3.63 2.56 8.63
CA GLY A 224 4.36 3.60 9.37
C GLY A 224 4.53 3.43 10.89
N LYS A 225 4.43 2.20 11.43
CA LYS A 225 4.82 1.85 12.82
C LYS A 225 4.23 2.81 13.89
N GLY A 226 3.02 3.32 13.70
CA GLY A 226 2.34 4.17 14.68
C GLY A 226 2.66 5.67 14.62
N ARG A 227 2.93 6.25 13.45
CA ARG A 227 2.94 7.71 13.24
C ARG A 227 1.57 8.18 12.70
N VAL A 228 0.63 8.39 13.63
CA VAL A 228 -0.83 8.10 13.49
C VAL A 228 -1.72 9.20 12.89
N LYS A 229 -1.24 10.42 12.61
CA LYS A 229 -2.13 11.56 12.28
C LYS A 229 -1.74 12.43 11.10
N ASP A 230 -0.79 11.98 10.28
CA ASP A 230 -0.41 12.74 9.09
C ASP A 230 -1.51 12.65 8.02
N GLY A 231 -1.93 13.79 7.48
CA GLY A 231 -2.94 13.89 6.43
C GLY A 231 -4.37 13.44 6.76
N ILE A 232 -4.74 13.26 8.04
CA ILE A 232 -6.07 12.77 8.44
C ILE A 232 -6.82 13.78 9.30
N SER A 233 -8.14 13.87 9.10
CA SER A 233 -9.09 14.44 10.07
C SER A 233 -10.28 13.49 10.27
N ASP A 234 -10.63 13.19 11.53
CA ASP A 234 -11.66 12.23 11.94
C ASP A 234 -12.90 12.87 12.60
N GLU A 235 -13.08 14.18 12.40
CA GLU A 235 -14.11 14.98 13.08
C GLU A 235 -15.24 15.47 12.15
N LEU A 236 -15.48 14.79 11.03
CA LEU A 236 -16.53 15.13 10.07
C LEU A 236 -17.89 14.58 10.52
N CYS A 237 -18.45 15.18 11.57
CA CYS A 237 -19.67 14.73 12.22
C CYS A 237 -20.96 15.02 11.45
N LEU A 238 -22.02 14.27 11.75
CA LEU A 238 -23.31 14.33 11.07
C LEU A 238 -24.03 15.67 11.21
N GLY A 239 -24.74 16.08 10.15
CA GLY A 239 -25.66 17.22 10.20
C GLY A 239 -24.95 18.56 10.35
N GLN A 240 -23.67 18.61 9.99
CA GLN A 240 -22.80 19.79 10.10
C GLN A 240 -22.20 20.15 8.74
N MET A 241 -21.75 21.39 8.63
CA MET A 241 -20.92 21.85 7.52
C MET A 241 -19.46 21.90 7.98
N HIS A 242 -18.63 21.14 7.28
CA HIS A 242 -17.20 21.00 7.53
C HIS A 242 -16.43 21.67 6.41
N GLU A 243 -15.47 22.52 6.78
CA GLU A 243 -14.47 23.03 5.86
C GLU A 243 -13.13 22.44 6.24
N VAL A 244 -12.58 21.64 5.33
CA VAL A 244 -11.31 20.95 5.51
C VAL A 244 -10.29 21.67 4.65
N ALA A 245 -9.24 22.22 5.24
CA ALA A 245 -8.11 22.75 4.48
C ALA A 245 -6.94 21.77 4.55
N GLY A 246 -6.46 21.34 3.38
CA GLY A 246 -5.26 20.52 3.24
C GLY A 246 -4.07 21.35 2.77
N GLU A 247 -2.91 21.11 3.36
CA GLU A 247 -1.65 21.75 3.00
C GLU A 247 -0.51 20.74 3.01
N VAL A 248 0.43 20.86 2.08
CA VAL A 248 1.66 20.06 2.13
C VAL A 248 2.58 20.64 3.20
N LYS A 249 2.82 19.87 4.26
CA LYS A 249 3.78 20.24 5.32
C LYS A 249 5.21 20.16 4.81
N GLY A 250 5.49 19.14 4.01
CA GLY A 250 6.77 18.97 3.38
C GLY A 250 6.92 17.63 2.68
N GLU A 251 7.83 17.62 1.73
CA GLU A 251 8.22 16.50 0.90
C GLU A 251 9.55 15.95 1.40
N TYR A 252 9.62 14.65 1.66
CA TYR A 252 10.79 13.96 2.17
C TYR A 252 11.27 12.99 1.10
N ILE A 253 12.50 13.17 0.65
CA ILE A 253 13.17 12.26 -0.29
C ILE A 253 14.33 11.66 0.47
N THR A 254 14.22 10.38 0.83
CA THR A 254 15.27 9.65 1.55
C THR A 254 16.00 8.72 0.61
N LEU A 255 17.29 8.51 0.86
CA LEU A 255 18.05 7.53 0.09
C LEU A 255 17.71 6.11 0.57
N GLU A 256 17.69 5.17 -0.37
CA GLU A 256 17.55 3.75 -0.05
C GLU A 256 18.58 3.32 0.98
N ASN A 257 18.11 2.56 1.96
CA ASN A 257 18.97 2.02 3.01
C ASN A 257 18.40 0.72 3.59
N ASP A 258 19.25 -0.01 4.28
CA ASP A 258 18.92 -1.26 4.98
C ASP A 258 18.88 -1.07 6.51
N GLU A 259 18.86 0.17 6.99
CA GLU A 259 18.86 0.45 8.41
C GLU A 259 17.45 0.23 9.01
N ASP A 260 17.39 -0.61 10.04
CA ASP A 260 16.16 -0.93 10.75
C ASP A 260 15.41 0.34 11.17
N ALA A 261 14.13 0.42 10.78
CA ALA A 261 13.19 1.52 11.02
C ALA A 261 13.32 2.80 10.17
N ILE A 262 14.39 2.98 9.39
CA ILE A 262 14.49 4.06 8.40
C ILE A 262 14.56 3.57 6.96
N ALA A 263 14.70 2.26 6.75
CA ALA A 263 14.64 1.62 5.44
C ALA A 263 13.47 2.10 4.60
N CYS A 264 13.77 2.36 3.33
CA CYS A 264 12.84 2.70 2.28
C CYS A 264 13.33 2.06 0.98
N ARG A 265 12.43 1.91 0.02
CA ARG A 265 12.72 1.52 -1.36
C ARG A 265 12.08 2.52 -2.28
N GLU A 266 12.75 2.84 -3.38
CA GLU A 266 12.12 3.58 -4.46
C GLU A 266 11.08 2.66 -5.11
N VAL A 267 9.87 3.18 -5.31
CA VAL A 267 8.80 2.47 -5.99
C VAL A 267 8.81 2.98 -7.43
N ASP A 268 9.49 2.28 -8.32
CA ASP A 268 9.52 2.65 -9.74
C ASP A 268 8.20 2.22 -10.40
N GLU A 269 7.58 3.11 -11.17
CA GLU A 269 6.20 2.97 -11.67
C GLU A 269 5.92 1.73 -12.57
N GLU A 270 4.65 1.29 -12.52
CA GLU A 270 3.99 0.15 -13.17
C GLU A 270 4.39 -1.27 -12.69
N GLY A 271 3.85 -1.65 -11.52
CA GLY A 271 3.79 -3.05 -11.08
C GLY A 271 4.38 -3.33 -9.70
N GLU A 272 4.98 -2.32 -9.06
CA GLU A 272 5.54 -2.46 -7.71
C GLU A 272 4.49 -2.26 -6.62
N ASP A 273 4.57 -3.09 -5.57
CA ASP A 273 3.61 -3.10 -4.46
C ASP A 273 3.75 -1.85 -3.59
N THR A 274 2.63 -1.20 -3.30
CA THR A 274 2.55 -0.24 -2.19
C THR A 274 2.87 -0.94 -0.85
N GLU A 275 3.26 -0.19 0.20
CA GLU A 275 3.45 -0.78 1.55
C GLU A 275 2.19 -1.57 1.98
N PHE A 276 1.01 -1.07 1.62
CA PHE A 276 -0.26 -1.72 1.86
C PHE A 276 -0.43 -3.05 1.12
N ASP A 277 -0.12 -3.06 -0.18
CA ASP A 277 -0.27 -4.25 -1.02
C ASP A 277 0.76 -5.32 -0.65
N CYS A 278 2.01 -4.93 -0.34
CA CYS A 278 3.02 -5.84 0.19
C CYS A 278 2.53 -6.54 1.48
N ARG A 279 1.99 -5.77 2.43
CA ARG A 279 1.43 -6.33 3.69
C ARG A 279 0.19 -7.19 3.42
N SER A 280 -0.65 -6.79 2.48
CA SER A 280 -1.84 -7.53 2.07
C SER A 280 -1.49 -8.84 1.37
N ARG A 281 -0.42 -8.90 0.57
CA ARG A 281 0.09 -10.10 -0.09
C ARG A 281 0.66 -11.09 0.92
N CYS A 282 1.45 -10.61 1.85
CA CYS A 282 1.93 -11.42 2.95
C CYS A 282 0.77 -11.97 3.81
N ARG A 283 -0.31 -11.20 3.98
CA ARG A 283 -1.52 -11.69 4.62
C ARG A 283 -2.20 -12.80 3.83
N MET A 284 -2.21 -12.69 2.51
CA MET A 284 -2.72 -13.71 1.60
C MET A 284 -1.89 -15.00 1.71
N GLU A 285 -0.56 -14.91 1.68
CA GLU A 285 0.37 -16.04 1.86
C GLU A 285 0.13 -16.77 3.18
N MET A 286 -0.06 -16.04 4.28
CA MET A 286 -0.41 -16.64 5.56
C MET A 286 -1.69 -17.48 5.48
N ILE A 287 -2.74 -16.94 4.86
CA ILE A 287 -4.04 -17.64 4.76
C ILE A 287 -3.90 -18.85 3.83
N LYS A 288 -3.12 -18.72 2.76
CA LYS A 288 -2.76 -19.80 1.85
C LYS A 288 -2.06 -20.94 2.60
N ASP A 289 -1.07 -20.63 3.44
CA ASP A 289 -0.36 -21.65 4.25
C ASP A 289 -1.25 -22.33 5.30
N MET A 290 -2.30 -21.64 5.80
CA MET A 290 -3.23 -22.20 6.79
C MET A 290 -4.36 -23.03 6.19
N CYS A 291 -4.86 -22.62 5.03
CA CYS A 291 -6.13 -23.10 4.49
C CYS A 291 -6.04 -23.67 3.08
N ASP A 292 -4.86 -23.67 2.45
CA ASP A 292 -4.60 -24.13 1.07
C ASP A 292 -5.57 -23.50 0.05
N CYS A 293 -5.84 -22.20 0.19
CA CYS A 293 -6.80 -21.47 -0.66
C CYS A 293 -6.48 -19.98 -0.76
N ILE A 294 -7.05 -19.31 -1.76
CA ILE A 294 -6.89 -17.86 -1.95
C ILE A 294 -8.05 -17.10 -1.26
N PRO A 295 -7.76 -16.22 -0.29
CA PRO A 295 -8.78 -15.37 0.34
C PRO A 295 -9.46 -14.44 -0.66
N ALA A 296 -10.80 -14.32 -0.58
CA ALA A 296 -11.59 -13.61 -1.59
C ALA A 296 -11.26 -12.11 -1.67
N THR A 297 -10.98 -11.47 -0.52
CA THR A 297 -10.73 -10.02 -0.46
C THR A 297 -9.33 -9.63 -0.93
N LEU A 298 -8.43 -10.61 -1.09
CA LEU A 298 -7.04 -10.43 -1.51
C LEU A 298 -6.76 -11.09 -2.87
N ALA A 299 -7.77 -11.67 -3.52
CA ALA A 299 -7.62 -12.35 -4.81
C ALA A 299 -7.11 -11.43 -5.93
N TYR A 300 -7.22 -10.10 -5.79
CA TYR A 300 -6.64 -9.14 -6.73
C TYR A 300 -5.10 -9.12 -6.72
N LEU A 301 -4.47 -9.63 -5.66
CA LEU A 301 -3.01 -9.73 -5.51
C LEU A 301 -2.46 -11.09 -5.94
N SER A 302 -3.33 -12.05 -6.26
CA SER A 302 -2.92 -13.38 -6.72
C SER A 302 -2.82 -13.46 -8.23
N ASN A 303 -1.92 -14.28 -8.73
CA ASN A 303 -1.84 -14.60 -10.15
C ASN A 303 -3.05 -15.46 -10.58
N GLU A 304 -3.50 -15.31 -11.84
CA GLU A 304 -4.65 -16.06 -12.36
C GLU A 304 -4.44 -17.59 -12.28
N ASP A 305 -3.21 -18.07 -12.53
CA ASP A 305 -2.87 -19.50 -12.44
C ASP A 305 -3.06 -20.04 -11.01
N GLU A 306 -2.59 -19.31 -10.01
CA GLU A 306 -2.76 -19.72 -8.60
C GLU A 306 -4.23 -19.71 -8.18
N LEU A 307 -4.99 -18.73 -8.65
CA LEU A 307 -6.42 -18.63 -8.38
C LEU A 307 -7.19 -19.80 -9.01
N ASN A 308 -6.77 -20.27 -10.18
CA ASN A 308 -7.36 -21.44 -10.84
C ASN A 308 -7.01 -22.76 -10.13
N ASP A 309 -5.79 -22.89 -9.62
CA ASP A 309 -5.31 -24.11 -8.96
C ASP A 309 -5.90 -24.30 -7.56
N LEU A 310 -5.88 -23.25 -6.73
CA LEU A 310 -6.30 -23.32 -5.33
C LEU A 310 -7.76 -22.90 -5.13
N GLY A 311 -8.28 -22.03 -6.00
CA GLY A 311 -9.62 -21.46 -5.87
C GLY A 311 -9.77 -20.52 -4.67
N VAL A 312 -10.95 -19.90 -4.60
CA VAL A 312 -11.33 -19.01 -3.49
C VAL A 312 -11.65 -19.81 -2.22
N CYS A 313 -11.22 -19.31 -1.07
CA CYS A 313 -11.38 -19.97 0.22
C CYS A 313 -12.84 -20.29 0.61
N ASP A 314 -13.06 -21.56 0.95
CA ASP A 314 -14.22 -22.03 1.73
C ASP A 314 -13.79 -22.28 3.18
N TYR A 315 -13.92 -21.27 4.03
CA TYR A 315 -13.54 -21.33 5.46
C TYR A 315 -14.27 -22.40 6.26
N THR A 316 -15.32 -23.02 5.71
CA THR A 316 -15.97 -24.16 6.38
C THR A 316 -15.14 -25.44 6.29
N LYS A 317 -14.23 -25.52 5.33
CA LYS A 317 -13.34 -26.66 5.10
C LYS A 317 -11.96 -26.47 5.71
N CYS A 318 -11.51 -25.23 5.92
CA CYS A 318 -10.20 -24.96 6.51
C CYS A 318 -10.08 -25.53 7.94
N ASP A 319 -9.04 -26.31 8.21
CA ASP A 319 -8.74 -26.89 9.53
C ASP A 319 -7.45 -26.30 10.06
N ILE A 320 -7.58 -25.37 11.01
CA ILE A 320 -6.45 -24.64 11.60
C ILE A 320 -6.13 -25.22 12.98
N ASP A 321 -4.88 -25.64 13.18
CA ASP A 321 -4.37 -26.00 14.51
C ASP A 321 -3.90 -24.76 15.27
N ILE A 322 -4.76 -24.23 16.13
CA ILE A 322 -4.48 -23.01 16.91
C ILE A 322 -3.37 -23.21 17.94
N GLN A 323 -3.12 -24.44 18.41
CA GLN A 323 -2.21 -24.69 19.55
C GLN A 323 -0.73 -24.56 19.17
N ASN A 324 -0.39 -24.84 17.91
CA ASN A 324 0.97 -24.74 17.39
C ASN A 324 1.24 -23.45 16.60
N PHE A 325 0.31 -22.50 16.61
CA PHE A 325 0.34 -21.35 15.70
C PHE A 325 0.97 -20.10 16.35
N THR A 326 2.26 -19.90 16.12
CA THR A 326 2.98 -18.66 16.44
C THR A 326 3.30 -17.89 15.17
N LEU A 327 2.30 -17.28 14.55
CA LEU A 327 2.56 -16.29 13.49
C LEU A 327 2.49 -14.87 14.05
N SER A 328 3.56 -14.12 13.75
CA SER A 328 3.69 -12.69 13.99
C SER A 328 3.64 -11.96 12.64
N ASP A 329 3.14 -10.73 12.63
CA ASP A 329 3.26 -9.84 11.47
C ASP A 329 4.69 -9.27 11.34
N GLU A 330 5.58 -9.47 12.32
CA GLU A 330 6.93 -8.88 12.29
C GLU A 330 7.81 -9.35 11.11
N PRO A 331 7.88 -10.64 10.75
CA PRO A 331 8.68 -11.08 9.60
C PRO A 331 8.22 -10.44 8.29
N CYS A 332 6.93 -10.13 8.23
CA CYS A 332 6.27 -9.48 7.11
C CYS A 332 6.54 -7.98 7.08
N ALA A 333 6.34 -7.31 8.23
CA ALA A 333 6.59 -5.88 8.40
C ALA A 333 8.06 -5.51 8.17
N ASN A 334 9.00 -6.44 8.34
CA ASN A 334 10.42 -6.23 8.04
C ASN A 334 10.76 -6.37 6.56
N LYS A 335 9.91 -7.01 5.75
CA LYS A 335 10.10 -7.14 4.29
C LYS A 335 9.43 -6.01 3.50
N CYS A 336 8.33 -5.48 4.02
CA CYS A 336 7.61 -4.39 3.38
C CYS A 336 8.24 -3.05 3.76
N PHE A 337 8.94 -2.46 2.79
CA PHE A 337 9.53 -1.14 2.95
C PHE A 337 8.52 -0.05 2.56
N ARG A 338 8.72 1.12 3.15
CA ARG A 338 7.99 2.33 2.77
C ARG A 338 8.64 2.94 1.53
N ASP A 339 7.86 3.74 0.82
CA ASP A 339 8.39 4.58 -0.26
C ASP A 339 9.44 5.58 0.30
N CYS A 340 10.54 5.71 -0.43
CA CYS A 340 11.59 6.69 -0.20
C CYS A 340 11.12 8.13 -0.48
N HIS A 341 10.10 8.31 -1.32
CA HIS A 341 9.41 9.57 -1.52
C HIS A 341 8.17 9.66 -0.63
N GLN A 342 8.14 10.63 0.30
CA GLN A 342 7.02 10.80 1.23
C GLN A 342 6.55 12.25 1.27
N ILE A 343 5.30 12.48 0.91
CA ILE A 343 4.64 13.77 1.07
C ILE A 343 3.90 13.78 2.41
N ARG A 344 4.09 14.80 3.24
CA ARG A 344 3.34 14.95 4.50
C ARG A 344 2.30 16.05 4.38
N TYR A 345 1.12 15.81 4.93
CA TYR A 345 -0.01 16.72 4.84
C TYR A 345 -0.43 17.22 6.22
N THR A 346 -0.63 18.53 6.33
CA THR A 346 -1.35 19.14 7.45
C THR A 346 -2.79 19.31 7.04
N VAL A 347 -3.72 18.85 7.88
CA VAL A 347 -5.15 18.98 7.65
C VAL A 347 -5.75 19.77 8.80
N THR A 348 -6.38 20.91 8.49
CA THR A 348 -7.13 21.69 9.46
C THR A 348 -8.62 21.56 9.17
N LEU A 349 -9.42 21.41 10.23
CA LEU A 349 -10.86 21.32 10.14
C LEU A 349 -11.50 22.51 10.83
N ASP A 350 -12.28 23.27 10.07
CA ASP A 350 -13.14 24.33 10.58
C ASP A 350 -14.61 23.90 10.48
N GLN A 351 -15.26 23.79 11.64
CA GLN A 351 -16.68 23.47 11.72
C GLN A 351 -17.51 24.75 11.64
N LYS A 352 -18.22 24.95 10.53
CA LYS A 352 -19.12 26.12 10.33
C LYS A 352 -20.46 26.01 11.07
N GLY A 353 -20.58 25.05 11.99
CA GLY A 353 -21.76 24.81 12.81
C GLY A 353 -22.74 23.80 12.20
N ARG A 354 -23.95 23.74 12.80
CA ARG A 354 -25.00 22.79 12.37
C ARG A 354 -25.59 23.24 11.04
N SER A 355 -25.74 22.28 10.13
CA SER A 355 -26.47 22.48 8.88
C SER A 355 -27.92 22.85 9.19
N VAL A 356 -28.49 23.76 8.38
CA VAL A 356 -29.93 24.09 8.42
C VAL A 356 -30.77 22.82 8.27
N ARG A 357 -30.26 21.87 7.47
CA ARG A 357 -30.80 20.54 7.27
C ARG A 357 -30.03 19.54 8.12
N LYS A 358 -30.63 19.10 9.23
CA LYS A 358 -30.01 18.11 10.15
C LYS A 358 -29.72 16.78 9.48
N ASP A 359 -30.47 16.45 8.42
CA ASP A 359 -30.33 15.25 7.59
C ASP A 359 -29.20 15.35 6.56
N LEU A 360 -28.42 16.44 6.56
CA LEU A 360 -27.43 16.74 5.53
C LEU A 360 -26.09 17.12 6.16
N THR A 361 -25.06 16.38 5.77
CA THR A 361 -23.66 16.71 6.10
C THR A 361 -22.98 17.21 4.84
N THR A 362 -22.33 18.36 4.93
CA THR A 362 -21.58 18.96 3.81
C THR A 362 -20.11 19.05 4.20
N VAL A 363 -19.24 18.55 3.33
CA VAL A 363 -17.79 18.64 3.48
C VAL A 363 -17.25 19.39 2.26
N VAL A 364 -16.65 20.54 2.54
CA VAL A 364 -15.97 21.38 1.55
C VAL A 364 -14.48 21.20 1.78
N VAL A 365 -13.75 20.76 0.76
CA VAL A 365 -12.30 20.60 0.83
C VAL A 365 -11.65 21.75 0.09
N ASN A 366 -10.82 22.47 0.83
CA ASN A 366 -10.05 23.61 0.41
C ASN A 366 -8.58 23.21 0.36
N TRP A 367 -7.85 23.81 -0.56
CA TRP A 367 -6.40 23.80 -0.54
C TRP A 367 -5.91 25.08 0.13
N GLY A 368 -4.97 24.95 1.06
CA GLY A 368 -4.35 26.08 1.72
C GLY A 368 -3.15 26.61 0.94
N SER A 369 -1.99 26.73 1.58
CA SER A 369 -0.78 27.24 0.93
C SER A 369 -0.19 26.30 -0.14
N PHE A 370 0.46 26.88 -1.15
CA PHE A 370 1.30 26.18 -2.14
C PHE A 370 2.79 26.18 -1.76
N GLU A 371 3.10 26.68 -0.58
CA GLU A 371 4.45 26.76 -0.05
C GLU A 371 4.71 25.56 0.85
N TYR A 372 5.78 24.82 0.58
CA TYR A 372 6.16 23.67 1.40
C TYR A 372 7.67 23.44 1.44
N LEU A 373 8.10 22.67 2.44
CA LEU A 373 9.50 22.33 2.65
C LEU A 373 9.85 21.04 1.92
N THR A 374 10.91 21.05 1.12
CA THR A 374 11.51 19.82 0.59
C THR A 374 12.77 19.46 1.38
N LEU A 375 12.80 18.25 1.92
CA LEU A 375 13.91 17.64 2.65
C LEU A 375 14.41 16.43 1.87
N ALA A 376 15.40 16.66 1.01
CA ALA A 376 16.12 15.60 0.32
C ALA A 376 17.37 15.19 1.10
N GLN A 377 17.62 13.89 1.17
CA GLN A 377 18.91 13.32 1.55
C GLN A 377 19.74 13.16 0.28
N GLU A 378 20.96 13.70 0.31
CA GLU A 378 21.92 13.57 -0.78
C GLU A 378 23.16 12.85 -0.27
N TYR A 379 23.80 12.09 -1.14
CA TYR A 379 25.10 11.49 -0.82
C TYR A 379 26.10 12.61 -0.53
N LYS A 380 26.76 12.54 0.62
CA LYS A 380 27.78 13.53 1.03
C LYS A 380 28.94 13.63 0.03
N TYR A 381 29.25 12.52 -0.64
CA TYR A 381 30.19 12.46 -1.74
C TYR A 381 29.42 11.94 -2.94
N GLY A 382 29.32 12.74 -4.00
CA GLY A 382 28.54 12.38 -5.20
C GLY A 382 29.20 11.25 -5.99
N SER A 383 30.47 10.96 -5.73
CA SER A 383 31.21 9.87 -6.36
C SER A 383 32.28 9.30 -5.44
N VAL A 384 32.68 8.06 -5.71
CA VAL A 384 33.81 7.40 -5.05
C VAL A 384 35.11 8.20 -5.24
N SER A 385 35.25 8.92 -6.36
CA SER A 385 36.45 9.74 -6.64
C SER A 385 36.53 10.96 -5.72
N GLU A 386 35.42 11.65 -5.43
CA GLU A 386 35.38 12.73 -4.44
C GLU A 386 35.75 12.25 -3.04
N PHE A 387 35.25 11.07 -2.65
CA PHE A 387 35.60 10.45 -1.38
C PHE A 387 37.10 10.11 -1.29
N ILE A 388 37.66 9.48 -2.33
CA ILE A 388 39.09 9.14 -2.40
C ILE A 388 39.94 10.42 -2.40
N SER A 389 39.51 11.47 -3.11
CA SER A 389 40.18 12.76 -3.14
C SER A 389 40.20 13.43 -1.76
N ALA A 390 39.09 13.40 -1.02
CA ALA A 390 39.01 13.94 0.33
C ALA A 390 39.94 13.19 1.30
N ILE A 391 39.98 11.85 1.24
CA ILE A 391 40.92 11.03 2.02
C ILE A 391 42.37 11.35 1.64
N GLY A 392 42.67 11.41 0.34
CA GLY A 392 43.99 11.73 -0.18
C GLY A 392 44.44 13.13 0.24
N GLY A 393 43.53 14.11 0.27
CA GLY A 393 43.80 15.46 0.76
C GLY A 393 44.15 15.49 2.25
N VAL A 394 43.39 14.79 3.09
CA VAL A 394 43.67 14.72 4.54
C VAL A 394 44.99 14.00 4.80
N ILE A 395 45.22 12.83 4.19
CA ILE A 395 46.47 12.08 4.35
C ILE A 395 47.68 12.88 3.82
N GLY A 396 47.52 13.54 2.69
CA GLY A 396 48.55 14.37 2.08
C GLY A 396 48.92 15.59 2.93
N ILE A 397 47.94 16.28 3.53
CA ILE A 397 48.19 17.46 4.37
C ILE A 397 48.82 17.09 5.71
N TRP A 398 48.32 16.04 6.37
CA TRP A 398 48.77 15.70 7.72
C TRP A 398 50.04 14.86 7.75
N LEU A 399 50.21 13.94 6.80
CA LEU A 399 51.32 12.99 6.79
C LEU A 399 52.30 13.21 5.62
N GLY A 400 51.96 14.06 4.64
CA GLY A 400 52.76 14.20 3.42
C GLY A 400 52.81 12.93 2.58
N LEU A 401 51.90 11.97 2.83
CA LEU A 401 51.91 10.67 2.19
C LEU A 401 51.03 10.69 0.95
N SER A 402 51.54 10.10 -0.12
CA SER A 402 50.77 9.80 -1.33
C SER A 402 50.45 8.30 -1.38
N VAL A 403 49.57 7.90 -2.30
CA VAL A 403 49.31 6.47 -2.58
C VAL A 403 50.62 5.72 -2.90
N LEU A 404 51.56 6.38 -3.59
CA LEU A 404 52.88 5.81 -3.90
C LEU A 404 53.72 5.60 -2.64
N SER A 405 53.66 6.52 -1.67
CA SER A 405 54.33 6.37 -0.37
C SER A 405 53.78 5.19 0.42
N LEU A 406 52.47 4.94 0.32
CA LEU A 406 51.78 3.84 0.98
C LEU A 406 52.17 2.49 0.33
N LEU A 407 52.22 2.44 -1.00
CA LEU A 407 52.72 1.26 -1.74
C LEU A 407 54.20 0.97 -1.45
N GLN A 408 55.03 2.01 -1.36
CA GLN A 408 56.45 1.87 -1.01
C GLN A 408 56.64 1.39 0.43
N GLY A 409 55.80 1.85 1.36
CA GLY A 409 55.76 1.36 2.74
C GLY A 409 55.34 -0.11 2.84
N ILE A 410 54.33 -0.53 2.08
CA ILE A 410 53.91 -1.94 1.99
C ILE A 410 55.03 -2.79 1.39
N GLY A 411 55.68 -2.35 0.31
CA GLY A 411 56.82 -3.03 -0.29
C GLY A 411 57.97 -3.21 0.69
N PHE A 412 58.34 -2.14 1.42
CA PHE A 412 59.37 -2.22 2.46
C PHE A 412 58.99 -3.17 3.61
N LEU A 413 57.71 -3.17 4.04
CA LEU A 413 57.22 -4.11 5.05
C LEU A 413 57.27 -5.56 4.57
N MET A 414 56.90 -5.81 3.31
CA MET A 414 56.98 -7.13 2.69
C MET A 414 58.43 -7.60 2.57
N ASP A 415 59.35 -6.74 2.13
CA ASP A 415 60.79 -7.03 2.07
C ASP A 415 61.38 -7.27 3.46
N TYR A 416 60.95 -6.50 4.46
CA TYR A 416 61.38 -6.67 5.84
C TYR A 416 60.87 -8.00 6.43
N CYS A 417 59.60 -8.34 6.21
CA CYS A 417 59.01 -9.60 6.66
C CYS A 417 59.65 -10.81 5.99
N THR A 418 59.88 -10.76 4.67
CA THR A 418 60.55 -11.84 3.91
C THR A 418 62.04 -11.96 4.27
N ALA A 419 62.74 -10.86 4.51
CA ALA A 419 64.12 -10.90 5.01
C ALA A 419 64.21 -11.45 6.44
N LYS A 420 63.19 -11.25 7.27
CA LYS A 420 63.12 -11.77 8.64
C LYS A 420 62.81 -13.27 8.66
N THR A 421 61.96 -13.77 7.77
CA THR A 421 61.76 -15.22 7.59
C THR A 421 62.99 -15.92 7.00
N LEU A 422 63.66 -15.32 6.00
CA LEU A 422 64.92 -15.85 5.45
C LEU A 422 66.10 -15.84 6.44
N ARG A 423 66.09 -14.95 7.43
CA ARG A 423 67.10 -14.96 8.52
C ARG A 423 66.87 -16.06 9.56
N VAL A 424 65.64 -16.56 9.69
CA VAL A 424 65.31 -17.69 10.57
C VAL A 424 65.68 -19.03 9.90
N GLU A 425 65.65 -19.10 8.57
CA GLU A 425 66.10 -20.26 7.78
C GLU A 425 67.56 -20.17 7.31
N LYS A 426 68.54 -20.07 8.23
CA LYS A 426 69.91 -20.52 7.91
C LYS A 426 70.05 -22.00 8.27
N PRO A 427 69.87 -22.95 7.33
CA PRO A 427 70.25 -24.33 7.57
C PRO A 427 71.78 -24.47 7.66
N LYS A 428 72.20 -25.37 8.54
CA LYS A 428 73.58 -25.80 8.80
C LYS A 428 74.29 -26.21 7.49
N LYS A 429 75.54 -25.78 7.33
CA LYS A 429 76.48 -26.28 6.31
C LYS A 429 76.71 -27.79 6.47
N VAL A 430 76.47 -28.57 5.41
CA VAL A 430 77.11 -29.84 5.00
C VAL A 430 76.71 -30.02 3.52
N GLY A 431 77.50 -30.41 2.53
CA GLY A 431 78.88 -30.86 2.33
C GLY A 431 78.98 -31.23 0.83
N GLU A 432 80.16 -31.14 0.24
CA GLU A 432 80.45 -31.42 -1.17
C GLU A 432 80.07 -32.86 -1.59
N ASN A 433 79.53 -33.05 -2.80
CA ASN A 433 80.26 -33.70 -3.91
C ASN A 433 79.40 -33.92 -5.18
N PRO A 434 80.05 -34.16 -6.35
CA PRO A 434 79.61 -33.72 -7.67
C PRO A 434 79.34 -34.87 -8.64
N PHE A 435 78.36 -34.77 -9.55
CA PHE A 435 78.31 -35.57 -10.79
C PHE A 435 77.41 -34.84 -11.81
N ALA A 436 78.03 -34.22 -12.83
CA ALA A 436 77.95 -34.59 -14.26
C ALA A 436 76.53 -34.47 -14.87
N SER A 437 76.20 -33.39 -15.59
CA SER A 437 76.45 -33.13 -17.03
C SER A 437 75.47 -33.87 -17.97
N PRO A 438 75.29 -33.44 -19.25
CA PRO A 438 74.75 -32.18 -19.76
C PRO A 438 73.54 -32.48 -20.69
N TYR A 439 72.80 -31.50 -21.22
CA TYR A 439 72.28 -31.51 -22.62
C TYR A 439 71.48 -30.24 -22.91
N HIS A 440 71.67 -29.72 -24.11
CA HIS A 440 71.08 -28.51 -24.68
C HIS A 440 70.36 -28.91 -26.01
N PRO A 441 69.76 -27.97 -26.74
CA PRO A 441 68.33 -27.71 -26.97
C PRO A 441 67.74 -28.43 -28.23
N THR A 442 66.42 -28.46 -28.52
CA THR A 442 65.74 -27.50 -29.43
C THR A 442 64.27 -27.88 -29.77
N LYS A 443 63.44 -26.82 -29.91
CA LYS A 443 62.37 -26.50 -30.90
C LYS A 443 61.16 -27.43 -31.17
N VAL A 444 59.95 -26.83 -31.08
CA VAL A 444 58.81 -26.83 -32.06
C VAL A 444 57.99 -25.52 -31.77
N ARG A 445 57.93 -24.50 -32.64
CA ARG A 445 56.91 -24.15 -33.69
C ARG A 445 55.47 -24.02 -33.15
N ASP A 446 54.60 -23.04 -33.45
CA ASP A 446 54.43 -22.00 -34.50
C ASP A 446 53.62 -20.81 -33.91
N THR A 447 54.00 -19.55 -34.09
CA THR A 447 53.36 -18.53 -34.98
C THR A 447 51.87 -18.71 -35.30
N LEU A 448 51.02 -17.78 -34.84
CA LEU A 448 50.33 -16.71 -35.61
C LEU A 448 49.06 -16.25 -34.90
N GLY A 449 48.84 -14.92 -34.85
CA GLY A 449 47.54 -14.34 -34.52
C GLY A 449 47.54 -13.21 -33.49
N LYS A 450 48.35 -12.17 -33.73
CA LYS A 450 48.24 -10.84 -33.08
C LYS A 450 47.09 -10.05 -33.72
N ASN A 451 46.34 -9.32 -32.90
CA ASN A 451 45.70 -8.00 -33.09
C ASN A 451 45.03 -7.74 -31.72
N GLU A 452 45.48 -6.90 -30.79
CA GLU A 452 45.92 -5.50 -30.82
C GLU A 452 44.90 -4.54 -31.47
N LYS A 453 44.23 -3.78 -30.57
CA LYS A 453 43.61 -2.43 -30.70
C LYS A 453 42.09 -2.34 -30.70
N GLU A 454 41.56 -1.80 -29.59
CA GLU A 454 40.50 -0.79 -29.42
C GLU A 454 40.26 -0.72 -27.89
N VAL A 455 41.00 0.07 -27.11
CA VAL A 455 40.88 1.52 -26.82
C VAL A 455 39.47 1.95 -26.40
N GLU A 456 39.37 2.35 -25.12
CA GLU A 456 38.51 3.39 -24.53
C GLU A 456 37.09 3.59 -25.07
N ALA A 457 36.09 3.34 -24.22
CA ALA A 457 35.07 4.32 -23.84
C ALA A 457 34.08 3.70 -22.85
N ALA A 458 34.14 4.08 -21.58
CA ALA A 458 32.99 4.14 -20.65
C ALA A 458 33.49 4.57 -19.26
N ALA A 459 33.83 5.85 -19.15
CA ALA A 459 33.83 6.56 -17.88
C ALA A 459 33.45 8.02 -18.17
N PHE A 460 32.15 8.21 -18.38
CA PHE A 460 31.40 9.40 -17.99
C PHE A 460 30.03 8.95 -17.52
#